data_AF-A0A519E816-F1
#
_entry.id   AF-A0A519E816-F1
#
_cell.length_a   1.000
_cell.length_b   1.000
_cell.length_c   1.000
_cell.angle_alpha   90.00
_cell.angle_beta   90.00
_cell.angle_gamma   90.00
#
_symmetry.space_group_name_H-M   'P 1'
#
loop_
_entity.id
_entity.type
_entity.pdbx_description
1 polymer ?
#
loop_
_entity_poly.entity_id
_entity_poly.type
_entity_poly.pdbx_seq_one_letter_code
_entity_poly.pdbx_strand_id
1 'polypeptide(L)'
;MTLFASLVAVHASAAPKSVDARGLDVAGVKTGMDYDQAVTAVMQHYKVSKDQIKSDAFPSVNIVTQTKLPSYFSYEKDGVKLTVHFEGRVPASKERPLVVSMVSYELPWSQQNSVAMASAAQEKYGEQSNAPNKLPMQWCEKPSSNTGVGCIAGDQAILEVSQVRMTLTDPAWQKARISFVNDSQKRKPSF
;
A
#
# COMPACT_ATOMS: atom_id res chain seq x y z
N MET A 1 -39.29 -18.40 45.47
CA MET A 1 -38.51 -17.14 45.40
C MET A 1 -37.26 -17.48 44.60
N THR A 2 -37.31 -17.28 43.29
CA THR A 2 -36.29 -17.80 42.36
C THR A 2 -35.39 -16.65 41.93
N LEU A 3 -34.14 -16.68 42.37
CA LEU A 3 -33.13 -15.70 41.99
C LEU A 3 -32.71 -15.92 40.51
N PHE A 4 -32.93 -14.94 39.66
CA PHE A 4 -32.28 -14.85 38.35
C PHE A 4 -30.90 -14.21 38.51
N ALA A 5 -29.85 -15.00 38.41
CA ALA A 5 -28.49 -14.49 38.24
C ALA A 5 -28.28 -14.12 36.76
N SER A 6 -28.25 -12.83 36.46
CA SER A 6 -27.90 -12.33 35.13
C SER A 6 -26.38 -12.34 34.95
N LEU A 7 -25.89 -13.26 34.13
CA LEU A 7 -24.50 -13.27 33.66
C LEU A 7 -24.30 -12.09 32.70
N VAL A 8 -23.59 -11.06 33.15
CA VAL A 8 -23.12 -9.97 32.29
C VAL A 8 -22.00 -10.53 31.42
N ALA A 9 -22.27 -10.76 30.14
CA ALA A 9 -21.26 -11.12 29.15
C ALA A 9 -20.31 -9.94 28.94
N VAL A 10 -19.14 -10.00 29.58
CA VAL A 10 -18.02 -9.11 29.29
C VAL A 10 -17.57 -9.39 27.87
N HIS A 11 -17.93 -8.51 26.93
CA HIS A 11 -17.41 -8.55 25.57
C HIS A 11 -15.93 -8.17 25.64
N ALA A 12 -15.07 -9.18 25.76
CA ALA A 12 -13.64 -8.99 25.53
C ALA A 12 -13.49 -8.47 24.09
N SER A 13 -13.15 -7.19 23.93
CA SER A 13 -12.75 -6.64 22.64
C SER A 13 -11.58 -7.49 22.15
N ALA A 14 -11.77 -8.23 21.06
CA ALA A 14 -10.70 -9.02 20.47
C ALA A 14 -9.50 -8.10 20.21
N ALA A 15 -8.30 -8.60 20.50
CA ALA A 15 -7.09 -7.82 20.28
C ALA A 15 -6.98 -7.46 18.78
N PRO A 16 -6.51 -6.24 18.43
CA PRO A 16 -6.32 -5.84 17.04
C PRO A 16 -5.51 -6.88 16.25
N LYS A 17 -5.98 -7.24 15.07
CA LYS A 17 -5.37 -8.30 14.25
C LYS A 17 -4.13 -7.78 13.51
N SER A 18 -2.97 -8.37 13.78
CA SER A 18 -1.73 -8.08 13.04
C SER A 18 -1.69 -8.78 11.68
N VAL A 19 -1.34 -8.05 10.61
CA VAL A 19 -1.18 -8.56 9.24
C VAL A 19 0.00 -7.86 8.56
N ASP A 20 1.03 -8.59 8.11
CA ASP A 20 2.08 -7.97 7.30
C ASP A 20 1.56 -7.61 5.90
N ALA A 21 1.30 -6.31 5.69
CA ALA A 21 0.75 -5.82 4.43
C ALA A 21 1.71 -5.95 3.24
N ARG A 22 3.02 -6.23 3.46
CA ARG A 22 3.95 -6.54 2.36
C ARG A 22 3.58 -7.82 1.62
N GLY A 23 2.87 -8.72 2.29
CA GLY A 23 2.34 -9.94 1.69
C GLY A 23 1.12 -9.71 0.80
N LEU A 24 0.42 -8.58 0.95
CA LEU A 24 -0.83 -8.26 0.27
C LEU A 24 -0.55 -7.62 -1.11
N ASP A 25 -1.50 -7.78 -2.02
CA ASP A 25 -1.44 -7.19 -3.37
C ASP A 25 -2.67 -6.34 -3.66
N VAL A 26 -2.53 -5.30 -4.49
CA VAL A 26 -3.63 -4.57 -5.12
C VAL A 26 -3.54 -4.77 -6.62
N ALA A 27 -4.57 -5.37 -7.21
CA ALA A 27 -4.59 -5.77 -8.63
C ALA A 27 -3.37 -6.62 -9.05
N GLY A 28 -2.91 -7.52 -8.16
CA GLY A 28 -1.73 -8.37 -8.37
C GLY A 28 -0.40 -7.70 -8.02
N VAL A 29 -0.36 -6.39 -7.79
CA VAL A 29 0.86 -5.63 -7.51
C VAL A 29 1.13 -5.57 -6.01
N LYS A 30 2.36 -5.92 -5.60
CA LYS A 30 2.86 -5.81 -4.22
C LYS A 30 3.92 -4.75 -4.11
N THR A 31 4.11 -4.20 -2.92
CA THR A 31 5.32 -3.42 -2.61
C THR A 31 6.56 -4.31 -2.74
N GLY A 32 7.71 -3.73 -3.09
CA GLY A 32 8.94 -4.50 -3.30
C GLY A 32 9.12 -5.10 -4.71
N MET A 33 8.06 -5.23 -5.51
CA MET A 33 8.16 -5.61 -6.93
C MET A 33 9.02 -4.62 -7.71
N ASP A 34 9.73 -5.07 -8.73
CA ASP A 34 10.33 -4.18 -9.71
C ASP A 34 9.31 -3.72 -10.77
N TYR A 35 9.78 -2.89 -11.72
CA TYR A 35 8.94 -2.31 -12.75
C TYR A 35 8.28 -3.36 -13.66
N ASP A 36 9.05 -4.32 -14.17
CA ASP A 36 8.55 -5.32 -15.11
C ASP A 36 7.64 -6.34 -14.43
N GLN A 37 7.93 -6.68 -13.17
CA GLN A 37 7.04 -7.49 -12.33
C GLN A 37 5.68 -6.80 -12.13
N ALA A 38 5.68 -5.50 -11.80
CA ALA A 38 4.46 -4.76 -11.58
C ALA A 38 3.64 -4.61 -12.88
N VAL A 39 4.29 -4.29 -14.01
CA VAL A 39 3.63 -4.24 -15.33
C VAL A 39 3.00 -5.59 -15.67
N THR A 40 3.76 -6.68 -15.48
CA THR A 40 3.28 -8.05 -15.74
C THR A 40 2.08 -8.40 -14.87
N ALA A 41 2.11 -8.06 -13.58
CA ALA A 41 1.01 -8.31 -12.66
C ALA A 41 -0.29 -7.59 -13.11
N VAL A 42 -0.19 -6.32 -13.52
CA VAL A 42 -1.33 -5.54 -14.02
C VAL A 42 -1.87 -6.11 -15.33
N MET A 43 -0.99 -6.46 -16.28
CA MET A 43 -1.38 -7.11 -17.54
C MET A 43 -2.13 -8.43 -17.28
N GLN A 44 -1.64 -9.25 -16.35
CA GLN A 44 -2.27 -10.52 -15.99
C GLN A 44 -3.59 -10.34 -15.24
N HIS A 45 -3.69 -9.34 -14.37
CA HIS A 45 -4.90 -9.06 -13.59
C HIS A 45 -6.03 -8.56 -14.49
N TYR A 46 -5.78 -7.54 -15.31
CA TYR A 46 -6.81 -6.93 -16.17
C TYR A 46 -6.93 -7.58 -17.55
N LYS A 47 -6.09 -8.55 -17.88
CA LYS A 47 -6.03 -9.20 -19.21
C LYS A 47 -5.80 -8.16 -20.32
N VAL A 48 -4.87 -7.24 -20.07
CA VAL A 48 -4.53 -6.14 -20.98
C VAL A 48 -3.11 -6.27 -21.51
N SER A 49 -2.86 -5.57 -22.62
CA SER A 49 -1.55 -5.41 -23.23
C SER A 49 -0.79 -4.22 -22.62
N LYS A 50 0.54 -4.19 -22.80
CA LYS A 50 1.42 -3.18 -22.20
C LYS A 50 1.11 -1.75 -22.68
N ASP A 51 0.61 -1.56 -23.89
CA ASP A 51 0.22 -0.26 -24.45
C ASP A 51 -0.97 0.40 -23.73
N GLN A 52 -1.75 -0.38 -22.97
CA GLN A 52 -2.82 0.14 -22.11
C GLN A 52 -2.32 0.64 -20.75
N ILE A 53 -1.02 0.45 -20.46
CA ILE A 53 -0.36 0.91 -19.24
C ILE A 53 0.50 2.13 -19.60
N LYS A 54 0.17 3.27 -19.03
CA LYS A 54 0.82 4.56 -19.31
C LYS A 54 1.89 4.84 -18.26
N SER A 55 3.16 4.78 -18.67
CA SER A 55 4.27 5.22 -17.83
C SER A 55 4.30 6.74 -17.70
N ASP A 56 4.98 7.23 -16.66
CA ASP A 56 5.37 8.64 -16.51
C ASP A 56 5.96 9.18 -17.82
N ALA A 57 5.27 10.16 -18.42
CA ALA A 57 5.62 10.74 -19.71
C ALA A 57 6.85 11.66 -19.63
N PHE A 58 7.15 12.21 -18.44
CA PHE A 58 8.20 13.19 -18.24
C PHE A 58 9.05 12.85 -17.00
N PRO A 59 9.75 11.69 -17.01
CA PRO A 59 10.50 11.24 -15.86
C PRO A 59 11.63 12.20 -15.50
N SER A 60 11.69 12.56 -14.22
CA SER A 60 12.85 13.24 -13.63
C SER A 60 14.01 12.26 -13.43
N VAL A 61 15.22 12.79 -13.19
CA VAL A 61 16.37 11.95 -12.84
C VAL A 61 16.11 11.29 -11.48
N ASN A 62 16.17 9.97 -11.44
CA ASN A 62 16.10 9.22 -10.19
C ASN A 62 17.42 9.38 -9.43
N ILE A 63 17.36 9.86 -8.18
CA ILE A 63 18.54 10.20 -7.39
C ILE A 63 19.41 8.98 -7.01
N VAL A 64 18.84 7.78 -6.99
CA VAL A 64 19.59 6.56 -6.66
C VAL A 64 20.34 6.05 -7.89
N THR A 65 19.68 6.05 -9.05
CA THR A 65 20.26 5.48 -10.28
C THR A 65 20.98 6.51 -11.15
N GLN A 66 20.77 7.80 -10.91
CA GLN A 66 21.26 8.92 -11.72
C GLN A 66 20.80 8.86 -13.19
N THR A 67 19.67 8.20 -13.44
CA THR A 67 19.07 8.05 -14.78
C THR A 67 17.60 8.48 -14.79
N LYS A 68 17.07 8.86 -15.95
CA LYS A 68 15.64 9.14 -16.11
C LYS A 68 14.87 7.82 -16.15
N LEU A 69 14.10 7.55 -15.09
CA LEU A 69 13.28 6.37 -14.93
C LEU A 69 11.86 6.80 -14.52
N PRO A 70 10.81 6.08 -14.95
CA PRO A 70 9.44 6.45 -14.61
C PRO A 70 9.22 6.42 -13.10
N SER A 71 8.66 7.50 -12.56
CA SER A 71 8.29 7.57 -11.14
C SER A 71 6.99 6.83 -10.82
N TYR A 72 6.18 6.57 -11.84
CA TYR A 72 4.96 5.79 -11.77
C TYR A 72 4.59 5.19 -13.14
N PHE A 73 3.64 4.27 -13.14
CA PHE A 73 2.77 4.02 -14.29
C PHE A 73 1.31 4.02 -13.83
N SER A 74 0.38 4.19 -14.77
CA SER A 74 -1.05 4.05 -14.52
C SER A 74 -1.77 3.16 -15.53
N TYR A 75 -2.86 2.57 -15.08
CA TYR A 75 -3.87 1.91 -15.89
C TYR A 75 -5.21 2.57 -15.60
N GLU A 76 -5.96 2.92 -16.65
CA GLU A 76 -7.27 3.55 -16.51
C GLU A 76 -8.23 3.01 -17.57
N LYS A 77 -9.34 2.42 -17.14
CA LYS A 77 -10.37 1.86 -18.01
C LYS A 77 -11.68 1.69 -17.24
N ASP A 78 -12.81 1.99 -17.88
CA ASP A 78 -14.16 1.75 -17.33
C ASP A 78 -14.37 2.34 -15.91
N GLY A 79 -13.78 3.52 -15.66
CA GLY A 79 -13.84 4.22 -14.37
C GLY A 79 -12.85 3.71 -13.31
N VAL A 80 -12.20 2.57 -13.54
CA VAL A 80 -11.09 2.08 -12.69
C VAL A 80 -9.84 2.89 -12.99
N LYS A 81 -9.18 3.35 -11.94
CA LYS A 81 -7.83 3.94 -12.02
C LYS A 81 -6.88 3.23 -11.07
N LEU A 82 -5.81 2.67 -11.61
CA LEU A 82 -4.68 2.11 -10.85
C LEU A 82 -3.44 2.95 -11.14
N THR A 83 -2.72 3.38 -10.09
CA THR A 83 -1.42 4.03 -10.21
C THR A 83 -0.41 3.29 -9.34
N VAL A 84 0.71 2.89 -9.93
CA VAL A 84 1.81 2.21 -9.24
C VAL A 84 3.00 3.16 -9.20
N HIS A 85 3.44 3.50 -8.00
CA HIS A 85 4.54 4.42 -7.75
C HIS A 85 5.82 3.66 -7.38
N PHE A 86 6.94 4.20 -7.83
CA PHE A 86 8.25 3.62 -7.66
C PHE A 86 9.19 4.52 -6.87
N GLU A 87 10.07 3.87 -6.12
CA GLU A 87 11.30 4.46 -5.61
C GLU A 87 12.51 3.90 -6.35
N GLY A 88 13.63 4.62 -6.31
CA GLY A 88 14.92 4.04 -6.67
C GLY A 88 15.27 2.93 -5.69
N ARG A 89 15.60 1.73 -6.18
CA ARG A 89 15.91 0.59 -5.32
C ARG A 89 17.22 0.84 -4.57
N VAL A 90 17.19 0.67 -3.24
CA VAL A 90 18.36 0.73 -2.36
C VAL A 90 18.48 -0.63 -1.65
N PRO A 91 19.63 -1.33 -1.72
CA PRO A 91 20.84 -0.99 -2.48
C PRO A 91 20.60 -0.89 -3.99
N ALA A 92 21.38 -0.02 -4.66
CA ALA A 92 21.26 0.18 -6.09
C ALA A 92 21.47 -1.13 -6.86
N SER A 93 20.58 -1.43 -7.80
CA SER A 93 20.67 -2.58 -8.70
C SER A 93 20.46 -2.11 -10.13
N LYS A 94 21.31 -2.56 -11.05
CA LYS A 94 21.15 -2.26 -12.48
C LYS A 94 20.03 -3.08 -13.10
N GLU A 95 19.84 -4.30 -12.61
CA GLU A 95 18.86 -5.27 -13.08
C GLU A 95 17.45 -4.93 -12.61
N ARG A 96 17.32 -4.37 -11.39
CA ARG A 96 16.04 -3.97 -10.78
C ARG A 96 16.15 -2.55 -10.20
N PRO A 97 16.27 -1.52 -11.06
CA PRO A 97 16.59 -0.16 -10.62
C PRO A 97 15.45 0.51 -9.84
N LEU A 98 14.22 0.04 -10.03
CA LEU A 98 13.02 0.55 -9.38
C LEU A 98 12.42 -0.49 -8.43
N VAL A 99 11.67 0.02 -7.46
CA VAL A 99 10.90 -0.78 -6.51
C VAL A 99 9.55 -0.14 -6.24
N VAL A 100 8.46 -0.92 -6.27
CA VAL A 100 7.12 -0.44 -5.94
C VAL A 100 7.09 -0.02 -4.48
N SER A 101 6.79 1.26 -4.25
CA SER A 101 6.65 1.84 -2.91
C SER A 101 5.21 2.09 -2.52
N MET A 102 4.34 2.35 -3.50
CA MET A 102 2.92 2.60 -3.29
C MET A 102 2.09 2.14 -4.48
N VAL A 103 0.92 1.57 -4.20
CA VAL A 103 -0.12 1.26 -5.19
C VAL A 103 -1.39 2.01 -4.78
N SER A 104 -1.99 2.78 -5.69
CA SER A 104 -3.26 3.48 -5.50
C SER A 104 -4.29 2.94 -6.47
N TYR A 105 -5.43 2.46 -5.97
CA TYR A 105 -6.56 2.00 -6.75
C TYR A 105 -7.80 2.82 -6.40
N GLU A 106 -8.50 3.31 -7.42
CA GLU A 106 -9.62 4.23 -7.28
C GLU A 106 -10.78 3.82 -8.20
N LEU A 107 -12.00 4.00 -7.69
CA LEU A 107 -13.26 3.94 -8.43
C LEU A 107 -13.94 5.32 -8.47
N PRO A 108 -14.88 5.56 -9.40
CA PRO A 108 -15.67 6.78 -9.38
C PRO A 108 -16.51 6.83 -8.10
N TRP A 109 -16.68 8.02 -7.54
CA TRP A 109 -17.46 8.17 -6.31
C TRP A 109 -18.93 7.78 -6.52
N SER A 110 -19.39 6.82 -5.71
CA SER A 110 -20.78 6.56 -5.41
C SER A 110 -20.87 5.83 -4.08
N GLN A 111 -22.02 5.92 -3.41
CA GLN A 111 -22.22 5.17 -2.17
C GLN A 111 -22.13 3.64 -2.43
N GLN A 112 -22.66 3.19 -3.57
CA GLN A 112 -22.59 1.79 -3.98
C GLN A 112 -21.14 1.32 -4.18
N ASN A 113 -20.29 2.13 -4.83
CA ASN A 113 -18.88 1.80 -5.04
C ASN A 113 -18.09 1.80 -3.74
N SER A 114 -18.38 2.71 -2.82
CA SER A 114 -17.76 2.76 -1.48
C SER A 114 -18.06 1.48 -0.68
N VAL A 115 -19.33 1.05 -0.66
CA VAL A 115 -19.75 -0.20 -0.02
C VAL A 115 -19.12 -1.41 -0.71
N ALA A 116 -19.15 -1.45 -2.04
CA ALA A 116 -18.56 -2.56 -2.81
C ALA A 116 -17.05 -2.67 -2.58
N MET A 117 -16.33 -1.55 -2.50
CA MET A 117 -14.90 -1.54 -2.23
C MET A 117 -14.57 -2.07 -0.83
N ALA A 118 -15.29 -1.61 0.20
CA ALA A 118 -15.13 -2.10 1.57
C ALA A 118 -15.41 -3.62 1.65
N SER A 119 -16.52 -4.08 1.07
CA SER A 119 -16.89 -5.50 1.06
C SER A 119 -15.86 -6.36 0.32
N ALA A 120 -15.42 -5.96 -0.87
CA ALA A 120 -14.42 -6.69 -1.64
C ALA A 120 -13.06 -6.75 -0.92
N ALA A 121 -12.68 -5.68 -0.21
CA ALA A 121 -11.47 -5.67 0.60
C ALA A 121 -11.57 -6.64 1.79
N GLN A 122 -12.72 -6.69 2.48
CA GLN A 122 -12.94 -7.66 3.55
C GLN A 122 -12.94 -9.11 3.04
N GLU A 123 -13.55 -9.35 1.89
CA GLU A 123 -13.55 -10.68 1.26
C GLU A 123 -12.13 -11.13 0.92
N LYS A 124 -11.33 -10.23 0.32
CA LYS A 124 -9.97 -10.57 -0.14
C LYS A 124 -8.95 -10.66 1.00
N TYR A 125 -8.98 -9.73 1.96
CA TYR A 125 -7.93 -9.58 2.99
C TYR A 125 -8.38 -10.01 4.38
N GLY A 126 -9.65 -10.37 4.55
CA GLY A 126 -10.26 -10.65 5.85
C GLY A 126 -10.48 -9.40 6.70
N GLU A 127 -10.77 -9.62 7.98
CA GLU A 127 -10.97 -8.53 8.95
C GLU A 127 -9.72 -7.63 9.05
N GLN A 128 -9.98 -6.32 9.05
CA GLN A 128 -8.99 -5.26 9.13
C GLN A 128 -8.38 -5.14 10.53
N SER A 129 -7.11 -4.74 10.58
CA SER A 129 -6.32 -4.59 11.81
C SER A 129 -6.88 -3.55 12.77
N ASN A 130 -7.63 -2.56 12.28
CA ASN A 130 -8.25 -1.52 13.10
C ASN A 130 -9.77 -1.74 13.35
N ALA A 131 -10.27 -2.96 13.21
CA ALA A 131 -11.64 -3.31 13.57
C ALA A 131 -11.96 -2.88 15.02
N PRO A 132 -13.20 -2.43 15.33
CA PRO A 132 -14.39 -2.48 14.50
C PRO A 132 -14.59 -1.28 13.56
N ASN A 133 -13.60 -0.39 13.41
CA ASN A 133 -13.74 0.79 12.55
C ASN A 133 -14.09 0.40 11.11
N LYS A 134 -15.09 1.10 10.55
CA LYS A 134 -15.62 0.79 9.22
C LYS A 134 -14.89 1.53 8.12
N LEU A 135 -14.46 2.77 8.36
CA LEU A 135 -13.59 3.53 7.46
C LEU A 135 -12.75 4.53 8.29
N PRO A 136 -11.48 4.77 7.91
CA PRO A 136 -10.70 3.96 6.98
C PRO A 136 -10.51 2.53 7.53
N MET A 137 -10.51 1.53 6.65
CA MET A 137 -10.14 0.16 6.99
C MET A 137 -8.65 -0.01 6.76
N GLN A 138 -7.91 -0.56 7.71
CA GLN A 138 -6.46 -0.68 7.60
C GLN A 138 -5.97 -2.07 7.97
N TRP A 139 -5.04 -2.62 7.19
CA TRP A 139 -4.31 -3.85 7.47
C TRP A 139 -2.83 -3.52 7.64
N CYS A 140 -2.24 -3.94 8.77
CA CYS A 140 -0.84 -3.69 9.09
C CYS A 140 -0.33 -4.60 10.21
N GLU A 141 1.00 -4.70 10.32
CA GLU A 141 1.69 -5.57 11.26
C GLU A 141 1.56 -5.06 12.71
N LYS A 142 1.56 -3.74 12.89
CA LYS A 142 1.54 -3.06 14.19
C LYS A 142 0.32 -2.14 14.27
N PRO A 143 -0.89 -2.69 14.49
CA PRO A 143 -2.05 -1.90 14.83
C PRO A 143 -1.92 -1.27 16.22
N SER A 144 -2.52 -0.11 16.40
CA SER A 144 -2.71 0.53 17.70
C SER A 144 -3.72 -0.24 18.53
N SER A 145 -3.51 -0.28 19.86
CA SER A 145 -4.51 -0.77 20.81
C SER A 145 -5.76 0.13 20.84
N ASN A 146 -5.62 1.41 20.47
CA ASN A 146 -6.74 2.30 20.18
C ASN A 146 -7.11 2.18 18.71
N THR A 147 -8.23 1.52 18.42
CA THR A 147 -8.72 1.26 17.06
C THR A 147 -8.94 2.55 16.28
N GLY A 148 -9.33 3.64 16.93
CA GLY A 148 -9.49 4.98 16.34
C GLY A 148 -8.20 5.58 15.76
N VAL A 149 -7.02 5.17 16.26
CA VAL A 149 -5.72 5.53 15.70
C VAL A 149 -5.37 4.65 14.49
N GLY A 150 -5.83 3.39 14.51
CA GLY A 150 -5.58 2.42 13.46
C GLY A 150 -4.12 1.96 13.42
N CYS A 151 -3.52 1.92 12.22
CA CYS A 151 -2.16 1.46 12.03
C CYS A 151 -1.12 2.49 12.46
N ILE A 152 -0.16 2.08 13.29
CA ILE A 152 0.88 2.99 13.81
C ILE A 152 1.81 3.42 12.66
N ALA A 153 2.06 4.71 12.49
CA ALA A 153 3.04 5.16 11.49
C ALA A 153 4.44 4.60 11.80
N GLY A 154 5.17 4.11 10.79
CA GLY A 154 6.49 3.51 11.02
C GLY A 154 7.06 2.75 9.82
N ASP A 155 7.99 1.84 10.09
CA ASP A 155 8.61 0.93 9.11
C ASP A 155 7.73 -0.29 8.80
N GLN A 156 6.44 -0.06 8.53
CA GLN A 156 5.52 -1.12 8.15
C GLN A 156 4.74 -0.75 6.91
N ALA A 157 4.43 -1.75 6.10
CA ALA A 157 3.46 -1.57 5.04
C ALA A 157 2.06 -1.43 5.63
N ILE A 158 1.22 -0.62 4.97
CA ILE A 158 -0.19 -0.43 5.32
C ILE A 158 -1.01 -0.56 4.04
N LEU A 159 -2.00 -1.44 4.08
CA LEU A 159 -3.10 -1.42 3.12
C LEU A 159 -4.25 -0.64 3.77
N GLU A 160 -4.73 0.39 3.10
CA GLU A 160 -5.84 1.23 3.56
C GLU A 160 -6.96 1.29 2.52
N VAL A 161 -8.20 1.17 2.97
CA VAL A 161 -9.40 1.50 2.19
C VAL A 161 -10.10 2.68 2.85
N SER A 162 -10.32 3.73 2.08
CA SER A 162 -11.10 4.89 2.47
C SER A 162 -12.05 5.24 1.33
N GLN A 163 -13.35 5.05 1.55
CA GLN A 163 -14.39 5.28 0.55
C GLN A 163 -14.15 4.46 -0.74
N VAL A 164 -13.94 5.13 -1.87
CA VAL A 164 -13.69 4.54 -3.19
C VAL A 164 -12.19 4.49 -3.55
N ARG A 165 -11.32 4.62 -2.54
CA ARG A 165 -9.87 4.56 -2.71
C ARG A 165 -9.26 3.46 -1.84
N MET A 166 -8.35 2.71 -2.44
CA MET A 166 -7.48 1.74 -1.78
C MET A 166 -6.02 2.13 -2.02
N THR A 167 -5.21 2.12 -0.97
CA THR A 167 -3.76 2.37 -1.09
C THR A 167 -2.97 1.30 -0.34
N LEU A 168 -1.96 0.73 -1.00
CA LEU A 168 -0.94 -0.12 -0.37
C LEU A 168 0.37 0.66 -0.37
N THR A 169 0.88 1.01 0.79
CA THR A 169 2.11 1.82 0.93
C THR A 169 3.12 1.11 1.81
N ASP A 170 4.39 1.08 1.41
CA ASP A 170 5.50 0.63 2.25
C ASP A 170 6.57 1.73 2.40
N PRO A 171 6.56 2.47 3.53
CA PRO A 171 7.50 3.55 3.80
C PRO A 171 8.97 3.10 3.85
N ALA A 172 9.24 1.80 3.99
CA ALA A 172 10.62 1.30 4.04
C ALA A 172 11.41 1.66 2.78
N TRP A 173 10.77 1.64 1.60
CA TRP A 173 11.42 1.98 0.33
C TRP A 173 11.78 3.48 0.24
N GLN A 174 10.87 4.35 0.65
CA GLN A 174 11.12 5.79 0.70
C GLN A 174 12.22 6.12 1.71
N LYS A 175 12.19 5.50 2.89
CA LYS A 175 13.22 5.68 3.93
C LYS A 175 14.58 5.17 3.49
N ALA A 176 14.66 4.05 2.79
CA ALA A 176 15.91 3.54 2.23
C ALA A 176 16.51 4.53 1.22
N ARG A 177 15.69 5.13 0.35
CA ARG A 177 16.14 6.23 -0.52
C ARG A 177 16.63 7.44 0.29
N ILE A 178 15.87 7.88 1.29
CA ILE A 178 16.25 9.03 2.13
C ILE A 178 17.60 8.77 2.82
N SER A 179 17.79 7.58 3.39
CA SER A 179 19.07 7.18 3.99
C SER A 179 20.21 7.23 2.98
N PHE A 180 20.02 6.64 1.79
CA PHE A 180 21.01 6.66 0.72
C PHE A 180 21.42 8.09 0.34
N VAL A 181 20.45 9.00 0.19
CA VAL A 181 20.72 10.41 -0.12
C VAL A 181 21.50 11.07 1.01
N ASN A 182 21.05 10.92 2.26
CA ASN A 182 21.73 11.48 3.42
C ASN A 182 23.18 10.95 3.54
N ASP A 183 23.38 9.66 3.29
CA ASP A 183 24.70 9.03 3.31
C ASP A 183 25.60 9.56 2.19
N SER A 184 25.06 9.77 0.99
CA SER A 184 25.80 10.34 -0.15
C SER A 184 26.22 11.81 0.07
N GLN A 185 25.51 12.52 0.96
CA GLN A 185 25.80 13.90 1.34
C GLN A 185 26.79 14.01 2.51
N LYS A 186 27.10 12.91 3.21
CA LYS A 186 28.11 12.94 4.28
C LYS A 186 29.45 13.43 3.70
N ARG A 187 30.05 14.40 4.37
CA ARG A 187 31.40 14.91 4.09
C ARG A 187 32.21 14.78 5.37
N LYS A 188 33.45 14.30 5.25
CA LYS A 188 34.40 14.41 6.35
C LYS A 188 34.89 15.86 6.41
N PRO A 189 34.91 16.49 7.59
CA PRO A 189 35.59 17.78 7.75
C PRO A 189 37.03 17.67 7.21
N SER A 190 37.45 18.67 6.45
CA SER A 190 38.79 18.71 5.83
C SER A 190 39.73 19.67 6.55
N PHE A 191 39.43 19.98 7.81
CA PHE A 191 40.27 20.78 8.70
C PHE A 191 40.86 19.88 9.79
#